data_AF-A0A8J6HS71-F1
#
_entry.id   AF-A0A8J6HS71-F1
#
_cell.length_a   1.000
_cell.length_b   1.000
_cell.length_c   1.000
_cell.angle_alpha   90.00
_cell.angle_beta   90.00
_cell.angle_gamma   90.00
#
_symmetry.space_group_name_H-M   'P 1'
#
loop_
_entity.id
_entity.type
_entity.pdbx_description
1 polymer ?
#
loop_
_entity_poly.entity_id
_entity_poly.type
_entity_poly.pdbx_seq_one_letter_code
_entity_poly.pdbx_strand_id
1 'polypeptide(L)'
;MSHITKLQILKLYKDLLRYGQGLRFTDKDYFCNRIRREFRKNRELGDESEISFNFEVRVPKLVESELEEQHVRGSGPGGQATNKTSNCVVLKHVPTGVIVKCHETRSLDQNRKKAREHLVTRLDNLLNRDQSVEAQIKAIESRKKLVKDRKREKLNMLKVEWKKRENLESSSAPIITSRAIRCEMATRGTWISWIVNEWKL
;
A
#
# COMPACT_ATOMS: atom_id res chain seq x y z
N MET A 1 -8.91 26.28 -17.60
CA MET A 1 -8.58 24.83 -17.71
C MET A 1 -9.06 24.37 -19.07
N SER A 2 -8.23 23.68 -19.85
CA SER A 2 -8.61 23.20 -21.19
C SER A 2 -9.66 22.10 -21.08
N HIS A 3 -10.84 22.30 -21.64
CA HIS A 3 -11.88 21.29 -21.69
C HIS A 3 -11.38 20.06 -22.47
N ILE A 4 -11.43 18.90 -21.82
CA ILE A 4 -11.06 17.64 -22.45
C ILE A 4 -12.16 17.27 -23.43
N THR A 5 -11.83 17.20 -24.71
CA THR A 5 -12.78 16.86 -25.76
C THR A 5 -12.96 15.35 -25.87
N LYS A 6 -14.15 14.90 -26.29
CA LYS A 6 -14.43 13.50 -26.61
C LYS A 6 -13.41 12.90 -27.58
N LEU A 7 -12.86 13.70 -28.49
CA LEU A 7 -11.81 13.30 -29.41
C LEU A 7 -10.49 12.97 -28.71
N GLN A 8 -10.09 13.76 -27.71
CA GLN A 8 -8.90 13.48 -26.91
C GLN A 8 -9.05 12.17 -26.11
N ILE A 9 -10.23 11.91 -25.56
CA ILE A 9 -10.54 10.66 -24.84
C ILE A 9 -10.49 9.45 -25.79
N LEU A 10 -11.08 9.58 -26.99
CA LEU A 10 -11.05 8.52 -28.00
C LEU A 10 -9.62 8.27 -28.53
N LYS A 11 -8.81 9.32 -28.64
CA LYS A 11 -7.39 9.20 -29.01
C LYS A 11 -6.63 8.44 -27.93
N LEU A 12 -6.77 8.82 -26.67
CA LEU A 12 -6.16 8.12 -25.53
C LEU A 12 -6.57 6.64 -25.48
N TYR A 13 -7.85 6.32 -25.67
CA TYR A 13 -8.34 4.94 -25.72
C TYR A 13 -7.65 4.12 -26.81
N LYS A 14 -7.53 4.68 -28.03
CA LYS A 14 -6.86 4.03 -29.16
C LYS A 14 -5.37 3.84 -28.89
N ASP A 15 -4.71 4.84 -28.30
CA ASP A 15 -3.29 4.79 -27.97
C ASP A 15 -2.99 3.73 -26.90
N LEU A 16 -3.85 3.62 -25.88
CA LEU A 16 -3.75 2.59 -24.85
C LEU A 16 -3.95 1.18 -25.42
N LEU A 17 -4.91 0.98 -26.33
CA LEU A 17 -5.08 -0.32 -26.98
C LEU A 17 -3.88 -0.67 -27.88
N ARG A 18 -3.31 0.31 -28.58
CA ARG A 18 -2.11 0.13 -29.42
C ARG A 18 -0.88 -0.21 -28.57
N TYR A 19 -0.72 0.46 -27.43
CA TYR A 19 0.31 0.14 -26.44
C TYR A 19 0.15 -1.29 -25.89
N GLY A 20 -1.09 -1.68 -25.56
CA GLY A 20 -1.39 -3.02 -25.05
C GLY A 20 -0.97 -4.16 -25.98
N GLN A 21 -1.06 -3.95 -27.28
CA GLN A 21 -0.61 -4.94 -28.28
C GLN A 21 0.91 -5.18 -28.26
N GLY A 22 1.68 -4.17 -27.84
CA GLY A 22 3.15 -4.21 -27.72
C GLY A 22 3.69 -4.80 -26.42
N LEU A 23 2.84 -5.19 -25.48
CA LEU A 23 3.26 -5.75 -24.19
C LEU A 23 3.91 -7.14 -24.37
N ARG A 24 5.13 -7.32 -23.84
CA ARG A 24 5.89 -8.58 -23.96
C ARG A 24 5.80 -9.49 -22.73
N PHE A 25 5.58 -8.91 -21.55
CA PHE A 25 5.70 -9.62 -20.27
C PHE A 25 4.37 -9.76 -19.50
N THR A 26 3.26 -9.35 -20.10
CA THR A 26 1.93 -9.39 -19.49
C THR A 26 0.91 -9.96 -20.46
N ASP A 27 -0.19 -10.48 -19.90
CA ASP A 27 -1.32 -10.96 -20.69
C ASP A 27 -1.99 -9.78 -21.41
N LYS A 28 -1.88 -9.78 -22.74
CA LYS A 28 -2.39 -8.73 -23.63
C LYS A 28 -3.90 -8.64 -23.58
N ASP A 29 -4.58 -9.79 -23.49
CA ASP A 29 -6.04 -9.85 -23.49
C ASP A 29 -6.57 -9.36 -22.16
N TYR A 30 -5.92 -9.71 -21.06
CA TYR A 30 -6.24 -9.15 -19.74
C TYR A 30 -6.14 -7.62 -19.76
N PHE A 31 -5.04 -7.05 -20.27
CA PHE A 31 -4.85 -5.60 -20.35
C PHE A 31 -5.92 -4.94 -21.24
N CYS A 32 -6.10 -5.42 -22.47
CA CYS A 32 -7.06 -4.84 -23.41
C CYS A 32 -8.51 -4.95 -22.90
N ASN A 33 -8.88 -6.08 -22.29
CA ASN A 33 -10.22 -6.27 -21.74
C ASN A 33 -10.46 -5.41 -20.50
N ARG A 34 -9.42 -5.16 -19.69
CA ARG A 34 -9.49 -4.20 -18.59
C ARG A 34 -9.73 -2.78 -19.10
N ILE A 35 -8.95 -2.30 -20.08
CA ILE A 35 -9.15 -0.97 -20.68
C ILE A 35 -10.56 -0.84 -21.26
N ARG A 36 -11.03 -1.82 -22.04
CA ARG A 36 -12.39 -1.82 -22.59
C ARG A 36 -13.47 -1.77 -21.51
N ARG A 37 -13.29 -2.49 -20.40
CA ARG A 37 -14.23 -2.54 -19.28
C ARG A 37 -14.30 -1.20 -18.56
N GLU A 38 -13.16 -0.61 -18.22
CA GLU A 38 -13.09 0.67 -17.50
C GLU A 38 -13.69 1.81 -18.33
N PHE A 39 -13.35 1.91 -19.63
CA PHE A 39 -13.95 2.92 -20.51
C PHE A 39 -15.46 2.74 -20.73
N ARG A 40 -15.97 1.51 -20.70
CA ARG A 40 -17.42 1.25 -20.75
C ARG A 40 -18.12 1.67 -19.48
N LYS A 41 -17.54 1.35 -18.32
CA LYS A 41 -18.09 1.73 -17.00
C LYS A 41 -18.12 3.25 -16.83
N ASN A 42 -17.09 3.94 -17.32
CA ASN A 42 -16.95 5.40 -17.17
C ASN A 42 -17.46 6.17 -18.39
N ARG A 43 -18.32 5.58 -19.22
CA ARG A 43 -18.83 6.21 -20.46
C ARG A 43 -19.67 7.46 -20.16
N GLU A 44 -20.35 7.47 -19.03
CA GLU A 44 -21.29 8.51 -18.61
C GLU A 44 -20.70 9.48 -17.58
N LEU A 45 -19.47 9.25 -17.11
CA LEU A 45 -18.72 10.20 -16.27
C LEU A 45 -18.29 11.40 -17.12
N GLY A 46 -19.20 12.36 -17.27
CA GLY A 46 -18.97 13.62 -17.97
C GLY A 46 -18.94 14.84 -17.05
N ASP A 47 -19.43 14.70 -15.81
CA ASP A 47 -19.51 15.82 -14.88
C ASP A 47 -18.16 15.99 -14.15
N GLU A 48 -17.59 17.19 -14.21
CA GLU A 48 -16.28 17.50 -13.60
C GLU A 48 -16.35 17.27 -12.07
N SER A 49 -17.52 17.51 -11.48
CA SER A 49 -17.87 17.24 -10.09
C SER A 49 -17.88 15.74 -9.75
N GLU A 50 -18.36 14.88 -10.65
CA GLU A 50 -18.37 13.42 -10.45
C GLU A 50 -16.99 12.78 -10.70
N ILE A 51 -16.24 13.30 -11.67
CA ILE A 51 -14.84 12.91 -11.91
C ILE A 51 -13.98 13.31 -10.70
N SER A 52 -14.21 14.52 -10.18
CA SER A 52 -13.68 14.98 -8.89
C SER A 52 -14.11 14.03 -7.78
N PHE A 53 -15.40 13.75 -7.60
CA PHE A 53 -15.94 12.93 -6.51
C PHE A 53 -15.46 11.46 -6.54
N ASN A 54 -15.23 10.89 -7.71
CA ASN A 54 -14.74 9.51 -7.87
C ASN A 54 -13.21 9.41 -7.67
N PHE A 55 -12.47 10.54 -7.77
CA PHE A 55 -11.06 10.67 -7.39
C PHE A 55 -10.85 11.41 -6.07
N GLU A 56 -11.90 11.96 -5.47
CA GLU A 56 -11.90 12.53 -4.14
C GLU A 56 -11.80 11.35 -3.19
N VAL A 57 -10.55 10.99 -2.91
CA VAL A 57 -10.18 10.46 -1.62
C VAL A 57 -11.03 11.23 -0.60
N ARG A 58 -11.85 10.54 0.19
CA ARG A 58 -12.73 11.14 1.22
C ARG A 58 -11.94 11.84 2.34
N VAL A 59 -10.69 12.15 2.08
CA VAL A 59 -9.79 12.87 2.92
C VAL A 59 -10.28 14.32 3.04
N PRO A 60 -10.51 14.80 4.27
CA PRO A 60 -10.92 16.18 4.51
C PRO A 60 -9.92 17.17 3.93
N LYS A 61 -10.39 18.10 3.09
CA LYS A 61 -9.56 19.21 2.58
C LYS A 61 -9.37 20.23 3.71
N LEU A 62 -8.13 20.61 3.98
CA LEU A 62 -7.82 21.64 4.98
C LEU A 62 -7.92 23.03 4.35
N VAL A 63 -8.68 23.92 4.98
CA VAL A 63 -8.70 25.35 4.65
C VAL A 63 -7.77 26.09 5.60
N GLU A 64 -6.81 26.85 5.06
CA GLU A 64 -5.78 27.52 5.87
C GLU A 64 -6.37 28.54 6.87
N SER A 65 -7.56 29.10 6.61
CA SER A 65 -8.24 30.03 7.52
C SER A 65 -8.80 29.36 8.79
N GLU A 66 -8.93 28.04 8.81
CA GLU A 66 -9.45 27.27 9.94
C GLU A 66 -8.35 26.66 10.82
N LEU A 67 -7.09 27.00 10.52
CA LEU A 67 -5.92 26.43 11.18
C LEU A 67 -5.24 27.46 12.08
N GLU A 68 -5.05 27.10 13.33
CA GLU A 68 -4.19 27.82 14.28
C GLU A 68 -2.84 27.10 14.38
N GLU A 69 -1.77 27.78 13.95
CA GLU A 69 -0.40 27.28 14.01
C GLU A 69 0.37 27.96 15.14
N GLN A 70 1.05 27.18 15.98
CA GLN A 70 1.93 27.66 17.05
C GLN A 70 3.28 26.94 17.00
N HIS A 71 4.36 27.69 17.20
CA HIS A 71 5.72 27.15 17.27
C HIS A 71 6.18 27.05 18.72
N VAL A 72 6.52 25.84 19.14
CA VAL A 72 6.94 25.53 20.50
C VAL A 72 8.37 25.00 20.46
N ARG A 73 9.08 25.05 21.58
CA ARG A 73 10.37 24.37 21.74
C ARG A 73 10.12 22.87 21.90
N GLY A 74 10.99 22.05 21.33
CA GLY A 74 10.93 20.60 21.50
C GLY A 74 11.03 20.24 22.99
N SER A 75 10.26 19.24 23.42
CA SER A 75 10.34 18.68 24.77
C SER A 75 10.89 17.26 24.68
N GLY A 76 11.88 16.92 25.51
CA GLY A 76 12.46 15.58 25.57
C GLY A 76 13.95 15.59 25.94
N PRO A 77 14.58 14.41 26.08
CA PRO A 77 16.02 14.26 26.29
C PRO A 77 16.77 14.65 24.99
N GLY A 78 16.88 15.95 24.75
CA GLY A 78 17.58 16.55 23.62
C GLY A 78 18.79 17.35 24.08
N GLY A 79 19.76 17.54 23.18
CA GLY A 79 20.92 18.40 23.42
C GLY A 79 20.56 19.89 23.43
N GLN A 80 21.58 20.76 23.53
CA GLN A 80 21.40 22.22 23.56
C GLN A 80 20.57 22.78 22.40
N ALA A 81 20.65 22.15 21.22
CA ALA A 81 19.92 22.59 20.02
C ALA A 81 18.39 22.47 20.19
N THR A 82 17.90 21.36 20.75
CA THR A 82 16.46 21.11 20.93
C THR A 82 15.80 22.08 21.90
N ASN A 83 16.53 22.50 22.95
CA ASN A 83 16.02 23.42 23.96
C ASN A 83 16.02 24.89 23.51
N LYS A 84 16.84 25.25 22.52
CA LYS A 84 16.95 26.63 22.01
C LYS A 84 16.05 26.89 20.81
N THR A 85 15.93 25.91 19.91
CA THR A 85 15.19 26.09 18.65
C THR A 85 13.70 25.80 18.83
N SER A 86 12.84 26.70 18.35
CA SER A 86 11.37 26.55 18.31
C SER A 86 10.91 25.90 17.00
N ASN A 87 11.37 24.68 16.72
CA ASN A 87 11.04 23.92 15.51
C ASN A 87 9.83 22.98 15.68
N CYS A 88 9.31 22.80 16.89
CA CYS A 88 8.11 21.98 17.13
C CYS A 88 6.87 22.75 16.66
N VAL A 89 6.06 22.13 15.80
CA VAL A 89 4.82 22.74 15.29
C VAL A 89 3.65 22.11 16.03
N VAL A 90 2.82 22.96 16.62
CA VAL A 90 1.51 22.61 17.17
C VAL A 90 0.47 23.20 16.23
N LEU A 91 -0.31 22.33 15.60
CA LEU A 91 -1.34 22.71 14.64
C LEU A 91 -2.71 22.30 15.20
N LYS A 92 -3.64 23.25 15.24
CA LYS A 92 -5.00 23.04 15.74
C LYS A 92 -6.00 23.36 14.64
N HIS A 93 -6.94 22.46 14.41
CA HIS A 93 -8.11 22.72 13.56
C HIS A 93 -9.21 23.32 14.43
N VAL A 94 -9.58 24.57 14.17
CA VAL A 94 -10.51 25.34 15.01
C VAL A 94 -11.90 24.68 15.11
N PRO A 95 -12.58 24.27 14.02
CA PRO A 95 -13.95 23.79 14.13
C PRO A 95 -14.04 22.38 14.74
N THR A 96 -13.07 21.50 14.51
CA THR A 96 -13.07 20.14 15.11
C THR A 96 -12.37 20.09 16.46
N GLY A 97 -11.56 21.09 16.81
CA GLY A 97 -10.76 21.13 18.04
C GLY A 97 -9.60 20.12 18.07
N VAL A 98 -9.27 19.47 16.95
CA VAL A 98 -8.18 18.49 16.88
C VAL A 98 -6.84 19.20 16.91
N ILE A 99 -5.97 18.79 17.83
CA ILE A 99 -4.63 19.34 18.01
C ILE A 99 -3.61 18.26 17.68
N VAL A 100 -2.64 18.60 16.83
CA VAL A 100 -1.51 17.75 16.46
C VAL A 100 -0.21 18.46 16.81
N LYS A 101 0.72 17.74 17.43
CA LYS A 101 2.08 18.20 17.70
C LYS A 101 3.06 17.40 16.86
N CYS A 102 3.96 18.08 16.15
CA CYS A 102 4.96 17.43 15.31
C CYS A 102 6.36 17.99 15.60
N HIS A 103 7.26 17.11 16.03
CA HIS A 103 8.69 17.38 16.23
C HIS A 103 9.50 16.17 15.76
N GLU A 104 9.55 15.96 14.45
CA GLU A 104 10.27 14.85 13.84
C GLU A 104 11.63 15.25 13.27
N THR A 105 11.74 16.46 12.74
CA THR A 105 12.95 16.95 12.07
C THR A 105 13.45 18.24 12.69
N ARG A 106 14.71 18.59 12.43
CA ARG A 106 15.28 19.88 12.81
C ARG A 106 14.70 21.07 12.02
N SER A 107 14.05 20.81 10.88
CA SER A 107 13.52 21.84 9.98
C SER A 107 12.06 22.16 10.30
N LEU A 108 11.75 23.45 10.47
CA LEU A 108 10.39 23.92 10.76
C LEU A 108 9.43 23.67 9.59
N ASP A 109 9.85 23.92 8.34
CA ASP A 109 9.00 23.72 7.16
C ASP A 109 8.63 22.24 6.96
N GLN A 110 9.58 21.34 7.19
CA GLN A 110 9.32 19.90 7.12
C GLN A 110 8.34 19.47 8.23
N ASN A 111 8.51 19.98 9.45
CA ASN A 111 7.59 19.70 10.54
C ASN A 111 6.19 20.29 10.28
N ARG A 112 6.09 21.45 9.62
CA ARG A 112 4.82 22.07 9.23
C ARG A 112 4.06 21.20 8.22
N LYS A 113 4.75 20.73 7.18
CA LYS A 113 4.16 19.81 6.17
C LYS A 113 3.67 18.51 6.82
N LYS A 114 4.50 17.89 7.66
CA LYS A 114 4.13 16.68 8.39
C LYS A 114 2.99 16.91 9.38
N ALA A 115 2.97 18.04 10.09
CA ALA A 115 1.87 18.37 11.00
C ALA A 115 0.52 18.44 10.26
N ARG A 116 0.50 18.99 9.04
CA ARG A 116 -0.68 19.02 8.18
C ARG A 116 -1.08 17.61 7.74
N GLU A 117 -0.14 16.79 7.28
CA GLU A 117 -0.41 15.39 6.91
C GLU A 117 -1.03 14.62 8.09
N HIS A 118 -0.44 14.73 9.28
CA HIS A 118 -0.95 14.10 10.50
C HIS A 118 -2.33 14.62 10.88
N LEU A 119 -2.58 15.94 10.76
CA LEU A 119 -3.89 16.53 11.04
C LEU A 119 -4.96 16.00 10.09
N VAL A 120 -4.64 15.89 8.79
CA VAL A 120 -5.52 15.32 7.77
C VAL A 120 -5.87 13.87 8.12
N THR A 121 -4.88 13.03 8.46
CA THR A 121 -5.13 11.64 8.86
C THR A 121 -6.00 11.55 10.11
N ARG A 122 -5.77 12.43 11.10
CA ARG A 122 -6.59 12.47 12.32
C ARG A 122 -8.03 12.87 12.04
N LEU A 123 -8.25 13.87 11.18
CA LEU A 123 -9.59 14.28 10.78
C LEU A 123 -10.30 13.20 9.97
N ASP A 124 -9.60 12.54 9.04
CA ASP A 124 -10.13 11.42 8.27
C ASP A 124 -10.59 10.27 9.18
N ASN A 125 -9.77 9.90 10.16
CA ASN A 125 -10.12 8.88 11.14
C ASN A 125 -11.33 9.27 12.00
N LEU A 126 -11.48 10.56 12.33
CA LEU A 126 -12.59 11.06 13.13
C LEU A 126 -13.91 11.08 12.34
N LEU A 127 -13.87 11.53 11.09
CA LEU A 127 -15.04 11.70 10.24
C LEU A 127 -15.48 10.39 9.56
N ASN A 128 -14.54 9.64 9.00
CA ASN A 128 -14.84 8.47 8.16
C ASN A 128 -14.69 7.13 8.90
N ARG A 129 -14.01 7.08 10.05
CA ARG A 129 -13.83 5.87 10.90
C ARG A 129 -13.37 4.64 10.11
N ASP A 130 -14.27 3.67 9.88
CA ASP A 130 -13.99 2.42 9.14
C ASP A 130 -13.73 2.66 7.65
N GLN A 131 -14.18 3.80 7.13
CA GLN A 131 -13.96 4.22 5.74
C GLN A 131 -12.75 5.15 5.59
N SER A 132 -12.01 5.42 6.68
CA SER A 132 -10.76 6.16 6.60
C SER A 132 -9.73 5.47 5.72
N VAL A 133 -8.81 6.24 5.13
CA VAL A 133 -7.72 5.71 4.30
C VAL A 133 -6.86 4.74 5.10
N GLU A 134 -6.59 5.05 6.37
CA GLU A 134 -5.79 4.20 7.25
C GLU A 134 -6.47 2.84 7.51
N ALA A 135 -7.78 2.84 7.79
CA ALA A 135 -8.55 1.61 7.98
C ALA A 135 -8.58 0.75 6.71
N GLN A 136 -8.77 1.37 5.53
CA GLN A 136 -8.74 0.68 4.24
C GLN A 136 -7.39 0.05 3.96
N ILE A 137 -6.28 0.76 4.21
CA ILE A 137 -4.92 0.22 4.04
C ILE A 137 -4.71 -0.98 4.97
N LYS A 138 -5.09 -0.86 6.25
CA LYS A 138 -5.03 -1.96 7.23
C LYS A 138 -5.85 -3.18 6.80
N ALA A 139 -7.04 -2.98 6.24
CA ALA A 139 -7.87 -4.06 5.70
C ALA A 139 -7.22 -4.76 4.50
N ILE A 140 -6.58 -4.00 3.60
CA ILE A 140 -5.84 -4.57 2.47
C ILE A 140 -4.60 -5.34 2.94
N GLU A 141 -3.84 -4.81 3.89
CA GLU A 141 -2.65 -5.44 4.45
C GLU A 141 -2.97 -6.74 5.19
N SER A 142 -4.00 -6.73 6.04
CA SER A 142 -4.48 -7.94 6.73
C SER A 142 -4.92 -9.01 5.75
N ARG A 143 -5.68 -8.65 4.70
CA ARG A 143 -6.05 -9.58 3.62
C ARG A 143 -4.83 -10.15 2.89
N LYS A 144 -3.83 -9.32 2.57
CA LYS A 144 -2.57 -9.77 1.95
C LYS A 144 -1.81 -10.73 2.86
N LYS A 145 -1.78 -10.47 4.17
CA LYS A 145 -1.15 -11.32 5.18
C LYS A 145 -1.84 -12.68 5.27
N LEU A 146 -3.18 -12.71 5.39
CA LEU A 146 -3.97 -13.95 5.41
C LEU A 146 -3.71 -14.85 4.20
N VAL A 147 -3.63 -14.26 2.99
CA VAL A 147 -3.32 -15.02 1.77
C VAL A 147 -1.91 -15.62 1.82
N LYS A 148 -0.92 -14.87 2.34
CA LYS A 148 0.46 -15.37 2.51
C LYS A 148 0.52 -16.50 3.54
N ASP A 149 -0.16 -16.34 4.65
CA ASP A 149 -0.20 -17.33 5.74
C ASP A 149 -0.86 -18.63 5.26
N ARG A 150 -2.00 -18.55 4.56
CA ARG A 150 -2.65 -19.73 3.95
C ARG A 150 -1.74 -20.47 2.97
N LYS A 151 -0.97 -19.74 2.14
CA LYS A 151 0.01 -20.35 1.22
C LYS A 151 1.14 -21.05 1.99
N ARG A 152 1.62 -20.44 3.07
CA ARG A 152 2.67 -20.99 3.93
C ARG A 152 2.19 -22.26 4.64
N GLU A 153 0.98 -22.25 5.19
CA GLU A 153 0.35 -23.42 5.82
C GLU A 153 0.18 -24.56 4.83
N LYS A 154 -0.39 -24.30 3.65
CA LYS A 154 -0.51 -25.31 2.58
C LYS A 154 0.86 -25.90 2.22
N LEU A 155 1.89 -25.07 2.07
CA LEU A 155 3.25 -25.53 1.78
C LEU A 155 3.82 -26.36 2.94
N ASN A 156 3.57 -25.99 4.19
CA ASN A 156 3.99 -26.77 5.36
C ASN A 156 3.27 -28.12 5.44
N MET A 157 1.98 -28.18 5.12
CA MET A 157 1.22 -29.43 5.04
C MET A 157 1.81 -30.36 3.97
N LEU A 158 2.01 -29.86 2.76
CA LEU A 158 2.63 -30.63 1.67
C LEU A 158 4.06 -31.11 2.02
N LYS A 159 4.83 -30.30 2.75
CA LYS A 159 6.14 -30.70 3.29
C LYS A 159 6.01 -31.90 4.23
N VAL A 160 5.05 -31.86 5.15
CA VAL A 160 4.82 -32.94 6.12
C VAL A 160 4.35 -34.21 5.41
N GLU A 161 3.39 -34.11 4.50
CA GLU A 161 2.90 -35.24 3.71
C GLU A 161 4.00 -35.88 2.86
N TRP A 162 4.85 -35.08 2.21
CA TRP A 162 6.00 -35.59 1.47
C TRP A 162 6.98 -36.33 2.39
N LYS A 163 7.31 -35.77 3.57
CA LYS A 163 8.19 -36.44 4.55
C LYS A 163 7.63 -37.79 4.99
N LYS A 164 6.31 -37.88 5.18
CA LYS A 164 5.61 -39.13 5.49
C LYS A 164 5.70 -40.15 4.37
N ARG A 165 5.46 -39.74 3.11
CA ARG A 165 5.57 -40.63 1.93
C ARG A 165 6.97 -41.22 1.77
N GLU A 166 8.01 -40.43 2.02
CA GLU A 166 9.41 -40.87 1.95
C GLU A 166 9.87 -41.61 3.21
N ASN A 167 8.96 -41.84 4.18
CA ASN A 167 9.22 -42.53 5.44
C ASN A 167 10.38 -41.90 6.27
N LEU A 168 10.57 -40.58 6.15
CA LEU A 168 11.61 -39.80 6.86
C LEU A 168 11.16 -39.41 8.29
N GLU A 169 10.37 -40.25 8.97
CA GLU A 169 9.79 -39.94 10.29
C GLU A 169 10.74 -40.24 11.48
N SER A 170 11.91 -40.84 11.26
CA SER A 170 12.84 -41.11 12.37
C SER A 170 14.32 -41.02 11.97
N SER A 171 14.91 -39.85 12.18
CA SER A 171 16.23 -39.76 12.79
C SER A 171 16.33 -38.40 13.45
N SER A 172 16.81 -38.36 14.69
CA SER A 172 17.32 -37.14 15.29
C SER A 172 18.28 -36.51 14.30
N ALA A 173 17.84 -35.47 13.57
CA ALA A 173 18.70 -34.75 12.67
C ALA A 173 19.93 -34.32 13.49
N PRO A 174 21.16 -34.71 13.12
CA PRO A 174 22.33 -34.13 13.77
C PRO A 174 22.23 -32.62 13.57
N ILE A 175 22.79 -31.85 14.50
CA ILE A 175 22.85 -30.39 14.40
C ILE A 175 23.76 -30.04 13.22
N ILE A 176 23.24 -30.19 12.00
CA ILE A 176 23.95 -29.88 10.78
C ILE A 176 23.49 -28.49 10.39
N THR A 177 24.43 -27.57 10.52
CA THR A 177 24.27 -26.17 10.17
C THR A 177 23.75 -26.02 8.74
N SER A 178 23.02 -24.94 8.50
CA SER A 178 22.21 -24.59 7.32
C SER A 178 22.89 -24.66 5.93
N ARG A 179 24.15 -25.07 5.87
CA ARG A 179 24.94 -25.24 4.64
C ARG A 179 24.81 -26.66 4.03
N ALA A 180 24.64 -27.72 4.82
CA ALA A 180 24.60 -29.09 4.27
C ALA A 180 23.24 -29.46 3.66
N ILE A 181 22.13 -29.00 4.27
CA ILE A 181 20.76 -29.26 3.77
C ILE A 181 20.57 -28.72 2.34
N ARG A 182 21.26 -27.62 2.00
CA ARG A 182 21.20 -27.02 0.67
C ARG A 182 21.90 -27.86 -0.41
N CYS A 183 22.88 -28.68 -0.04
CA CYS A 183 23.66 -29.49 -0.98
C CYS A 183 22.96 -30.82 -1.30
N GLU A 184 22.32 -31.43 -0.29
CA GLU A 184 21.60 -32.71 -0.46
C GLU A 184 20.20 -32.54 -1.08
N MET A 185 19.55 -31.39 -0.89
CA MET A 185 18.28 -31.06 -1.56
C MET A 185 18.44 -30.72 -3.04
N ALA A 186 19.65 -30.34 -3.49
CA ALA A 186 19.93 -30.02 -4.88
C ALA A 186 20.16 -31.28 -5.74
N THR A 187 20.62 -32.38 -5.16
CA THR A 187 20.88 -33.65 -5.85
C THR A 187 19.63 -34.51 -6.04
N ARG A 188 18.60 -34.36 -5.19
CA ARG A 188 17.29 -35.05 -5.31
C ARG A 188 16.21 -34.13 -5.87
N GLY A 189 16.45 -33.44 -6.99
CA GLY A 189 15.64 -32.37 -7.60
C GLY A 189 14.14 -32.61 -7.90
N THR A 190 13.49 -33.56 -7.25
CA THR A 190 12.09 -33.93 -7.43
C THR A 190 11.12 -33.14 -6.53
N TRP A 191 11.53 -32.71 -5.34
CA TRP A 191 10.57 -32.13 -4.37
C TRP A 191 10.05 -30.73 -4.76
N ILE A 192 10.94 -29.82 -5.18
CA ILE A 192 10.54 -28.48 -5.66
C ILE A 192 9.85 -28.59 -7.02
N SER A 193 10.31 -29.50 -7.89
CA SER A 193 9.75 -29.74 -9.23
C SER A 193 8.31 -30.28 -9.17
N TRP A 194 8.03 -31.19 -8.23
CA TRP A 194 6.69 -31.76 -8.01
C TRP A 194 5.69 -30.70 -7.52
N ILE A 195 6.05 -29.87 -6.52
CA ILE A 195 5.19 -28.78 -6.02
C ILE A 195 4.90 -27.74 -7.10
N VAL A 196 5.88 -27.42 -7.96
CA VAL A 196 5.70 -26.44 -9.05
C VAL A 196 4.81 -27.01 -10.17
N ASN A 197 4.91 -28.32 -10.47
CA ASN A 197 4.06 -28.96 -11.49
C ASN A 197 2.60 -29.13 -11.06
N GLU A 198 2.32 -29.29 -9.76
CA GLU A 198 0.96 -29.44 -9.24
C GLU A 198 0.19 -28.10 -9.10
N TRP A 199 0.84 -26.97 -9.36
CA TRP A 199 0.25 -25.62 -9.35
C TRP A 199 -0.06 -25.06 -10.76
N LYS A 200 0.04 -25.89 -11.81
CA LYS A 200 -0.22 -25.51 -13.21
C LYS A 200 -1.56 -25.99 -13.78
N LEU A 201 -2.49 -26.48 -12.95
CA LEU A 201 -3.87 -26.84 -13.32
C LEU A 201 -4.87 -25.88 -12.66
#